data_AF-A0A7J4VJ96-F1
#
_entry.id   AF-A0A7J4VJ96-F1
#
_cell.length_a   1.000
_cell.length_b   1.000
_cell.length_c   1.000
_cell.angle_alpha   90.00
_cell.angle_beta   90.00
_cell.angle_gamma   90.00
#
_symmetry.space_group_name_H-M   'P 1'
#
loop_
_entity.id
_entity.type
_entity.pdbx_description
1 polymer ?
#
loop_
_entity_poly.entity_id
_entity_poly.type
_entity_poly.pdbx_seq_one_letter_code
_entity_poly.pdbx_strand_id
1 'polypeptide(L)'
;MPMNADPSAIRITSTWPPFSGRETEAKWIFCPWLEGLPSKSGLWIASLPIHDANAVLLAAITSQSFRDMPTKPAFVGVCLLDPFRQLSQVFTTLRAAGISGIVNLPTTGTFRGSMARALDDLGTGVNREIAMMAQARDHGLRIGGVAMTTEASAKMIEAGCEFVLDLEHAEPEIHSATCPAEVVR
;
A
#
# COMPACT_ATOMS: atom_id res chain seq x y z
N MET A 1 10.53 -11.92 24.98
CA MET A 1 10.62 -12.89 23.86
C MET A 1 9.84 -12.29 22.70
N PRO A 2 10.41 -12.21 21.49
CA PRO A 2 9.61 -11.74 20.36
C PRO A 2 8.51 -12.78 20.13
N MET A 3 7.26 -12.32 20.15
CA MET A 3 6.10 -13.11 19.77
C MET A 3 6.38 -13.70 18.39
N ASN A 4 6.25 -15.02 18.23
CA ASN A 4 6.34 -15.67 16.93
C ASN A 4 5.30 -15.03 16.01
N ALA A 5 5.75 -14.20 15.08
CA ALA A 5 4.88 -13.56 14.10
C ALA A 5 4.18 -14.63 13.27
N ASP A 6 2.86 -14.51 13.10
CA ASP A 6 2.07 -15.45 12.33
C ASP A 6 2.59 -15.50 10.88
N PRO A 7 3.04 -16.67 10.39
CA PRO A 7 3.53 -16.81 9.03
C PRO A 7 2.45 -16.57 7.96
N SER A 8 1.17 -16.44 8.30
CA SER A 8 0.08 -16.12 7.39
C SER A 8 -0.25 -14.62 7.29
N ALA A 9 0.32 -13.77 8.15
CA ALA A 9 0.01 -12.35 8.19
C ALA A 9 0.64 -11.56 7.02
N ILE A 10 -0.18 -10.76 6.34
CA ILE A 10 0.26 -9.78 5.34
C ILE A 10 1.04 -8.67 6.04
N ARG A 11 2.22 -8.32 5.52
CA ARG A 11 3.10 -7.27 6.10
C ARG A 11 3.21 -6.07 5.18
N ILE A 12 3.46 -4.90 5.77
CA ILE A 12 3.78 -3.69 5.01
C ILE A 12 5.28 -3.41 5.17
N THR A 13 5.96 -3.13 4.06
CA THR A 13 7.40 -2.84 4.04
C THR A 13 7.68 -1.54 3.29
N SER A 14 8.63 -0.76 3.81
CA SER A 14 9.04 0.52 3.22
C SER A 14 10.39 0.47 2.50
N THR A 15 11.15 -0.62 2.64
CA THR A 15 12.52 -0.73 2.12
C THR A 15 12.59 -1.75 0.99
N TRP A 16 13.50 -1.50 0.04
CA TRP A 16 13.74 -2.42 -1.07
C TRP A 16 15.25 -2.77 -1.21
N PRO A 17 15.62 -4.05 -1.33
CA PRO A 17 14.77 -5.24 -1.16
C PRO A 17 14.30 -5.40 0.31
N PRO A 18 13.10 -5.97 0.55
CA PRO A 18 12.51 -5.98 1.89
C PRO A 18 13.20 -6.95 2.85
N PHE A 19 13.83 -8.02 2.33
CA PHE A 19 14.51 -9.05 3.13
C PHE A 19 15.72 -9.64 2.39
N SER A 20 16.68 -10.17 3.14
CA SER A 20 17.87 -10.87 2.63
C SER A 20 17.66 -12.38 2.35
N GLY A 21 16.41 -12.87 2.39
CA GLY A 21 16.08 -14.31 2.32
C GLY A 21 14.99 -14.69 1.29
N ARG A 22 14.80 -16.02 1.11
CA ARG A 22 13.77 -16.62 0.24
C ARG A 22 12.39 -16.58 0.89
N GLU A 23 11.79 -15.41 0.91
CA GLU A 23 10.44 -15.25 1.44
C GLU A 23 9.52 -15.00 0.21
N THR A 24 8.33 -15.62 0.19
CA THR A 24 7.51 -15.71 -1.04
C THR A 24 6.74 -14.41 -1.28
N GLU A 25 6.71 -13.97 -2.54
CA GLU A 25 6.07 -12.74 -3.08
C GLU A 25 4.65 -12.43 -2.56
N ALA A 26 3.90 -13.42 -2.08
CA ALA A 26 2.50 -13.31 -1.66
C ALA A 26 2.25 -12.68 -0.27
N LYS A 27 3.28 -12.28 0.50
CA LYS A 27 3.09 -11.90 1.92
C LYS A 27 3.33 -10.44 2.27
N TRP A 28 3.75 -9.59 1.34
CA TRP A 28 4.04 -8.19 1.67
C TRP A 28 3.51 -7.18 0.65
N ILE A 29 3.23 -5.98 1.16
CA ILE A 29 2.82 -4.81 0.41
C ILE A 29 3.96 -3.80 0.49
N PHE A 30 4.48 -3.40 -0.67
CA PHE A 30 5.56 -2.42 -0.74
C PHE A 30 5.02 -0.99 -0.76
N CYS A 31 5.39 -0.20 0.25
CA CYS A 31 4.98 1.18 0.49
C CYS A 31 6.22 2.04 0.80
N PRO A 32 7.04 2.39 -0.21
CA PRO A 32 8.32 3.09 0.01
C PRO A 32 8.18 4.46 0.67
N TRP A 33 7.02 5.10 0.52
CA TRP A 33 6.70 6.38 1.15
C TRP A 33 6.50 6.31 2.67
N LEU A 34 6.54 5.11 3.26
CA LEU A 34 6.61 4.92 4.72
C LEU A 34 8.05 4.98 5.26
N GLU A 35 9.07 5.05 4.41
CA GLU A 35 10.46 5.08 4.85
C GLU A 35 10.72 6.30 5.75
N GLY A 36 11.34 6.06 6.91
CA GLY A 36 11.59 7.09 7.93
C GLY A 36 10.38 7.45 8.82
N LEU A 37 9.18 6.93 8.54
CA LEU A 37 8.02 7.13 9.41
C LEU A 37 7.98 6.11 10.58
N PRO A 38 7.45 6.48 11.75
CA PRO A 38 7.35 5.55 12.88
C PRO A 38 6.43 4.37 12.59
N SER A 39 6.83 3.14 12.90
CA SER A 39 6.07 1.93 12.54
C SER A 39 4.64 1.87 13.07
N LYS A 40 4.32 2.51 14.20
CA LYS A 40 2.97 2.49 14.79
C LYS A 40 2.03 3.55 14.20
N SER A 41 2.58 4.68 13.77
CA SER A 41 1.79 5.83 13.32
C SER A 41 2.02 6.18 11.84
N GLY A 42 2.90 5.45 11.15
CA GLY A 42 3.35 5.79 9.80
C GLY A 42 2.23 5.86 8.77
N LEU A 43 1.26 4.92 8.82
CA LEU A 43 0.10 4.94 7.92
C LEU A 43 -0.79 6.17 8.14
N TRP A 44 -0.94 6.60 9.40
CA TRP A 44 -1.70 7.80 9.75
C TRP A 44 -0.98 9.06 9.28
N ILE A 45 0.32 9.16 9.57
CA ILE A 45 1.16 10.29 9.18
C ILE A 45 1.23 10.39 7.65
N ALA A 46 1.35 9.27 6.95
CA ALA A 46 1.38 9.25 5.49
C ALA A 46 0.05 9.58 4.82
N SER A 47 -1.07 9.54 5.55
CA SER A 47 -2.36 10.03 5.06
C SER A 47 -2.46 11.56 5.10
N LEU A 48 -1.48 12.25 5.71
CA LEU A 48 -1.34 13.70 5.68
C LEU A 48 -0.63 14.15 4.39
N PRO A 49 -0.84 15.39 3.93
CA PRO A 49 -0.21 15.93 2.71
C PRO A 49 1.26 16.30 2.94
N ILE A 50 2.05 15.34 3.43
CA ILE A 50 3.47 15.50 3.75
C ILE A 50 4.40 15.06 2.61
N HIS A 51 3.89 14.30 1.64
CA HIS A 51 4.63 13.84 0.46
C HIS A 51 3.70 13.41 -0.68
N ASP A 52 4.23 13.26 -1.89
CA ASP A 52 3.55 12.62 -3.03
C ASP A 52 3.85 11.11 -3.01
N ALA A 53 2.91 10.32 -2.49
CA ALA A 53 3.07 8.87 -2.32
C ALA A 53 3.27 8.14 -3.67
N ASN A 54 2.59 8.58 -4.73
CA ASN A 54 2.68 7.97 -6.04
C ASN A 54 4.02 8.32 -6.71
N ALA A 55 4.54 9.54 -6.58
CA ALA A 55 5.88 9.88 -7.06
C ALA A 55 6.96 9.00 -6.42
N VAL A 56 6.91 8.86 -5.09
CA VAL A 56 7.87 8.06 -4.34
C VAL A 56 7.81 6.59 -4.76
N LEU A 57 6.59 6.04 -4.90
CA LEU A 57 6.40 4.68 -5.42
C LEU A 57 7.00 4.51 -6.82
N LEU A 58 6.64 5.40 -7.75
CA LEU A 58 7.10 5.32 -9.14
C LEU A 58 8.63 5.44 -9.24
N ALA A 59 9.27 6.32 -8.45
CA ALA A 59 10.72 6.43 -8.38
C ALA A 59 11.37 5.14 -7.85
N ALA A 60 10.80 4.55 -6.80
CA ALA A 60 11.32 3.31 -6.23
C ALA A 60 11.27 2.13 -7.22
N ILE A 61 10.13 1.92 -7.90
CA ILE A 61 9.94 0.76 -8.79
C ILE A 61 10.66 0.91 -10.14
N THR A 62 11.05 2.14 -10.50
CA THR A 62 11.82 2.39 -11.72
C THR A 62 13.33 2.39 -11.51
N SER A 63 13.78 2.32 -10.26
CA SER A 63 15.19 2.28 -9.86
C SER A 63 15.92 1.02 -10.36
N GLN A 64 17.24 1.13 -10.50
CA GLN A 64 18.08 0.01 -10.91
C GLN A 64 18.02 -1.15 -9.90
N SER A 65 18.08 -0.84 -8.60
CA SER A 65 17.98 -1.84 -7.53
C SER A 65 16.64 -2.59 -7.54
N PHE A 66 15.55 -1.93 -7.95
CA PHE A 66 14.29 -2.62 -8.17
C PHE A 66 14.36 -3.56 -9.36
N ARG A 67 14.90 -3.10 -10.50
CA ARG A 67 14.98 -3.90 -11.74
C ARG A 67 15.86 -5.14 -11.60
N ASP A 68 17.00 -5.02 -10.93
CA ASP A 68 18.00 -6.09 -10.78
C ASP A 68 17.47 -7.29 -9.96
N MET A 69 16.44 -7.08 -9.13
CA MET A 69 15.85 -8.14 -8.33
C MET A 69 14.95 -9.05 -9.18
N PRO A 70 15.12 -10.38 -9.17
CA PRO A 70 14.30 -11.29 -9.96
C PRO A 70 12.85 -11.38 -9.46
N THR A 71 12.65 -11.23 -8.15
CA THR A 71 11.33 -11.27 -7.53
C THR A 71 10.82 -9.84 -7.33
N LYS A 72 9.61 -9.56 -7.79
CA LYS A 72 8.90 -8.29 -7.59
C LYS A 72 7.89 -8.42 -6.45
N PRO A 73 7.43 -7.33 -5.83
CA PRO A 73 6.33 -7.41 -4.88
C PRO A 73 5.02 -7.66 -5.65
N ALA A 74 4.17 -8.55 -5.14
CA ALA A 74 2.85 -8.74 -5.72
C ALA A 74 1.99 -7.48 -5.57
N PHE A 75 2.04 -6.82 -4.40
CA PHE A 75 1.21 -5.67 -4.07
C PHE A 75 2.02 -4.44 -3.68
N VAL A 76 1.54 -3.26 -4.09
CA VAL A 76 2.08 -1.95 -3.70
C VAL A 76 0.99 -1.02 -3.20
N GLY A 77 1.31 -0.12 -2.28
CA GLY A 77 0.39 0.93 -1.80
C GLY A 77 0.31 2.10 -2.77
N VAL A 78 -0.88 2.37 -3.32
CA VAL A 78 -1.14 3.45 -4.28
C VAL A 78 -2.12 4.48 -3.69
N CYS A 79 -1.79 5.76 -3.81
CA CYS A 79 -2.72 6.84 -3.50
C CYS A 79 -3.75 6.97 -4.63
N LEU A 80 -4.93 6.39 -4.43
CA LEU A 80 -5.98 6.30 -5.46
C LEU A 80 -6.79 7.59 -5.63
N LEU A 81 -6.55 8.60 -4.81
CA LEU A 81 -7.25 9.88 -4.89
C LEU A 81 -6.32 11.02 -5.33
N ASP A 82 -5.16 10.69 -5.89
CA ASP A 82 -4.22 11.65 -6.45
C ASP A 82 -4.86 12.42 -7.62
N PRO A 83 -5.15 13.73 -7.48
CA PRO A 83 -5.83 14.50 -8.50
C PRO A 83 -4.87 14.98 -9.60
N PHE A 84 -3.56 14.83 -9.41
CA PHE A 84 -2.54 15.35 -10.32
C PHE A 84 -2.02 14.31 -11.30
N ARG A 85 -2.39 13.03 -11.13
CA ARG A 85 -1.95 11.92 -11.97
C ARG A 85 -3.11 11.21 -12.65
N GLN A 86 -2.87 10.77 -13.88
CA GLN A 86 -3.76 9.83 -14.55
C GLN A 86 -3.48 8.42 -14.02
N LEU A 87 -4.37 7.89 -13.18
CA LEU A 87 -4.17 6.57 -12.56
C LEU A 87 -3.98 5.44 -13.57
N SER A 88 -4.61 5.51 -14.74
CA SER A 88 -4.39 4.54 -15.83
C SER A 88 -2.92 4.45 -16.27
N GLN A 89 -2.21 5.58 -16.29
CA GLN A 89 -0.77 5.63 -16.59
C GLN A 89 0.06 5.06 -15.43
N VAL A 90 -0.36 5.35 -14.18
CA VAL A 90 0.26 4.75 -12.99
C VAL A 90 0.13 3.23 -13.08
N PHE A 91 -1.08 2.69 -13.28
CA PHE A 91 -1.35 1.25 -13.40
C PHE A 91 -0.55 0.59 -14.53
N THR A 92 -0.46 1.25 -15.68
CA THR A 92 0.37 0.77 -16.81
C THR A 92 1.83 0.66 -16.40
N THR A 93 2.35 1.67 -15.69
CA THR A 93 3.73 1.68 -15.20
C THR A 93 3.96 0.59 -14.15
N LEU A 94 3.02 0.37 -13.23
CA LEU A 94 3.11 -0.70 -12.24
C LEU A 94 3.22 -2.07 -12.93
N ARG A 95 2.34 -2.35 -13.89
CA ARG A 95 2.35 -3.60 -14.65
C ARG A 95 3.65 -3.80 -15.42
N ALA A 96 4.16 -2.75 -16.06
CA ALA A 96 5.44 -2.79 -16.77
C ALA A 96 6.63 -3.08 -15.82
N ALA A 97 6.53 -2.69 -14.55
CA ALA A 97 7.50 -3.00 -13.51
C ALA A 97 7.37 -4.43 -12.93
N GLY A 98 6.39 -5.22 -13.38
CA GLY A 98 6.14 -6.57 -12.90
C GLY A 98 5.30 -6.64 -11.62
N ILE A 99 4.63 -5.55 -11.25
CA ILE A 99 3.72 -5.52 -10.10
C ILE A 99 2.37 -6.09 -10.51
N SER A 100 1.85 -6.99 -9.69
CA SER A 100 0.63 -7.75 -9.99
C SER A 100 -0.63 -7.18 -9.34
N GLY A 101 -0.51 -6.28 -8.37
CA GLY A 101 -1.65 -5.75 -7.63
C GLY A 101 -1.37 -4.48 -6.84
N ILE A 102 -2.45 -3.86 -6.39
CA ILE A 102 -2.42 -2.60 -5.64
C ILE A 102 -3.21 -2.70 -4.33
N VAL A 103 -2.90 -1.78 -3.42
CA VAL A 103 -3.64 -1.55 -2.18
C VAL A 103 -3.94 -0.06 -2.06
N ASN A 104 -5.13 0.33 -1.61
CA ASN A 104 -5.54 1.73 -1.41
C ASN A 104 -4.81 2.38 -0.21
N LEU A 105 -3.51 2.58 -0.34
CA LEU A 105 -2.68 3.21 0.67
C LEU A 105 -1.89 4.40 0.09
N PRO A 106 -1.91 5.57 0.75
CA PRO A 106 -2.72 5.92 1.92
C PRO A 106 -4.23 5.93 1.63
N THR A 107 -5.06 5.79 2.69
CA THR A 107 -6.53 5.82 2.60
C THR A 107 -7.12 6.98 3.42
N THR A 108 -8.11 7.64 2.84
CA THR A 108 -8.98 8.63 3.50
C THR A 108 -9.87 8.01 4.57
N GLY A 109 -10.00 6.69 4.58
CA GLY A 109 -10.67 5.93 5.63
C GLY A 109 -10.03 6.14 7.00
N THR A 110 -8.83 6.71 7.12
CA THR A 110 -8.22 7.12 8.41
C THR A 110 -8.93 8.31 9.06
N PHE A 111 -9.55 9.21 8.30
CA PHE A 111 -10.19 10.40 8.85
C PHE A 111 -11.53 10.05 9.53
N ARG A 112 -11.94 10.84 10.53
CA ARG A 112 -13.18 10.66 11.29
C ARG A 112 -13.95 11.97 11.44
N GLY A 113 -15.23 11.86 11.84
CA GLY A 113 -16.05 13.01 12.22
C GLY A 113 -16.32 13.98 11.06
N SER A 114 -16.13 15.27 11.30
CA SER A 114 -16.39 16.33 10.30
C SER A 114 -15.47 16.22 9.08
N MET A 115 -14.22 15.79 9.25
CA MET A 115 -13.29 15.63 8.13
C MET A 115 -13.73 14.50 7.20
N ALA A 116 -14.12 13.34 7.74
CA ALA A 116 -14.62 12.23 6.94
C ALA A 116 -15.84 12.64 6.10
N ARG A 117 -16.82 13.32 6.72
CA ARG A 117 -17.99 13.85 6.00
C ARG A 117 -17.60 14.83 4.89
N ALA A 118 -16.65 15.73 5.16
CA ALA A 118 -16.20 16.68 4.16
C ALA A 118 -15.54 15.98 2.94
N LEU A 119 -14.75 14.93 3.17
CA LEU A 119 -14.16 14.14 2.09
C LEU A 119 -15.21 13.39 1.27
N ASP A 120 -16.22 12.82 1.94
CA ASP A 120 -17.36 12.19 1.25
C ASP A 120 -18.13 13.19 0.38
N ASP A 121 -18.46 14.37 0.94
CA ASP A 121 -19.17 15.45 0.22
C ASP A 121 -18.38 15.98 -0.99
N LEU A 122 -17.04 16.01 -0.89
CA LEU A 122 -16.15 16.39 -1.97
C LEU A 122 -15.92 15.27 -3.00
N GLY A 123 -16.48 14.08 -2.78
CA GLY A 123 -16.31 12.92 -3.66
C GLY A 123 -14.92 12.30 -3.59
N THR A 124 -14.18 12.56 -2.52
CA THR A 124 -12.83 12.03 -2.25
C THR A 124 -12.82 11.10 -1.04
N GLY A 125 -13.96 10.53 -0.67
CA GLY A 125 -14.07 9.54 0.40
C GLY A 125 -13.76 8.11 -0.04
N VAL A 126 -13.95 7.16 0.88
CA VAL A 126 -13.62 5.74 0.71
C VAL A 126 -14.35 5.11 -0.48
N ASN A 127 -15.61 5.49 -0.74
CA ASN A 127 -16.34 4.97 -1.89
C ASN A 127 -15.65 5.31 -3.24
N ARG A 128 -14.97 6.46 -3.32
CA ARG A 128 -14.20 6.84 -4.49
C ARG A 128 -12.95 5.96 -4.62
N GLU A 129 -12.25 5.67 -3.53
CA GLU A 129 -11.13 4.72 -3.54
C GLU A 129 -11.55 3.36 -4.06
N ILE A 130 -12.70 2.83 -3.59
CA ILE A 130 -13.26 1.56 -4.06
C ILE A 130 -13.54 1.58 -5.57
N ALA A 131 -14.11 2.68 -6.08
CA ALA A 131 -14.32 2.84 -7.51
C ALA A 131 -12.99 2.85 -8.30
N MET A 132 -11.93 3.47 -7.76
CA MET A 132 -10.60 3.48 -8.40
C MET A 132 -9.91 2.10 -8.32
N MET A 133 -10.15 1.33 -7.27
CA MET A 133 -9.70 -0.08 -7.20
C MET A 133 -10.37 -0.93 -8.28
N ALA A 134 -11.67 -0.76 -8.50
CA ALA A 134 -12.35 -1.44 -9.61
C ALA A 134 -11.71 -1.09 -10.97
N GLN A 135 -11.34 0.18 -11.19
CA GLN A 135 -10.60 0.57 -12.41
C GLN A 135 -9.22 -0.10 -12.50
N ALA A 136 -8.49 -0.24 -11.40
CA ALA A 136 -7.21 -0.95 -11.40
C ALA A 136 -7.38 -2.42 -11.81
N ARG A 137 -8.44 -3.07 -11.32
CA ARG A 137 -8.82 -4.42 -11.72
C ARG A 137 -9.11 -4.54 -13.21
N ASP A 138 -9.84 -3.57 -13.76
CA ASP A 138 -10.12 -3.51 -15.20
C ASP A 138 -8.84 -3.32 -16.04
N HIS A 139 -7.77 -2.78 -15.44
CA HIS A 139 -6.43 -2.69 -16.05
C HIS A 139 -5.58 -3.96 -15.87
N GLY A 140 -6.16 -5.03 -15.29
CA GLY A 140 -5.49 -6.31 -15.08
C GLY A 140 -4.61 -6.37 -13.83
N LEU A 141 -4.84 -5.50 -12.85
CA LEU A 141 -4.19 -5.56 -11.54
C LEU A 141 -5.09 -6.29 -10.53
N ARG A 142 -4.48 -7.09 -9.66
CA ARG A 142 -5.12 -7.61 -8.45
C ARG A 142 -5.37 -6.46 -7.48
N ILE A 143 -6.36 -6.58 -6.61
CA ILE A 143 -6.70 -5.53 -5.64
C ILE A 143 -6.75 -6.10 -4.23
N GLY A 144 -6.10 -5.40 -3.30
CA GLY A 144 -6.20 -5.61 -1.86
C GLY A 144 -6.77 -4.35 -1.22
N GLY A 145 -7.61 -4.51 -0.21
CA GLY A 145 -8.26 -3.40 0.48
C GLY A 145 -7.59 -3.07 1.81
N VAL A 146 -7.63 -1.81 2.19
CA VAL A 146 -7.40 -1.32 3.55
C VAL A 146 -8.67 -0.60 3.97
N ALA A 147 -9.30 -1.11 5.02
CA ALA A 147 -10.57 -0.62 5.52
C ALA A 147 -10.47 -0.26 7.00
N MET A 148 -11.38 0.60 7.40
CA MET A 148 -11.41 1.27 8.71
C MET A 148 -12.77 1.13 9.40
N THR A 149 -13.68 0.41 8.75
CA THR A 149 -15.00 0.03 9.21
C THR A 149 -15.37 -1.29 8.56
N THR A 150 -16.16 -2.12 9.23
CA THR A 150 -16.69 -3.37 8.66
C THR A 150 -17.48 -3.14 7.38
N GLU A 151 -18.20 -2.02 7.27
CA GLU A 151 -18.95 -1.67 6.06
C GLU A 151 -18.03 -1.42 4.86
N ALA A 152 -16.93 -0.66 5.05
CA ALA A 152 -15.94 -0.45 4.01
C ALA A 152 -15.27 -1.78 3.62
N SER A 153 -14.97 -2.65 4.59
CA SER A 153 -14.42 -3.99 4.33
C SER A 153 -15.35 -4.82 3.44
N ALA A 154 -16.65 -4.86 3.75
CA ALA A 154 -17.63 -5.58 2.97
C ALA A 154 -17.70 -5.08 1.53
N LYS A 155 -17.77 -3.75 1.33
CA LYS A 155 -17.78 -3.13 0.00
C LYS A 155 -16.51 -3.42 -0.80
N MET A 156 -15.35 -3.48 -0.14
CA MET A 156 -14.08 -3.84 -0.80
C MET A 156 -14.07 -5.31 -1.25
N ILE A 157 -14.58 -6.22 -0.42
CA ILE A 157 -14.74 -7.64 -0.82
C ILE A 157 -15.71 -7.77 -1.99
N GLU A 158 -16.85 -7.09 -1.96
CA GLU A 158 -17.81 -7.06 -3.08
C GLU A 158 -17.18 -6.48 -4.36
N ALA A 159 -16.31 -5.48 -4.22
CA ALA A 159 -15.53 -4.93 -5.33
C ALA A 159 -14.44 -5.87 -5.83
N GLY A 160 -14.24 -7.04 -5.21
CA GLY A 160 -13.31 -8.08 -5.65
C GLY A 160 -11.92 -7.99 -5.04
N CYS A 161 -11.77 -7.34 -3.88
CA CYS A 161 -10.51 -7.40 -3.12
C CYS A 161 -10.21 -8.83 -2.69
N GLU A 162 -8.98 -9.29 -2.97
CA GLU A 162 -8.53 -10.64 -2.59
C GLU A 162 -8.28 -10.77 -1.08
N PHE A 163 -7.96 -9.65 -0.44
CA PHE A 163 -7.85 -9.51 1.00
C PHE A 163 -8.26 -8.10 1.39
N VAL A 164 -8.67 -7.94 2.65
CA VAL A 164 -8.87 -6.62 3.26
C VAL A 164 -8.12 -6.58 4.58
N LEU A 165 -7.26 -5.58 4.75
CA LEU A 165 -6.64 -5.26 6.03
C LEU A 165 -7.58 -4.36 6.81
N ASP A 166 -8.13 -4.88 7.90
CA ASP A 166 -8.96 -4.13 8.83
C ASP A 166 -8.07 -3.42 9.86
N LEU A 167 -7.87 -2.12 9.67
CA LEU A 167 -7.03 -1.29 10.53
C LEU A 167 -7.79 -0.69 11.71
N GLU A 168 -9.11 -0.90 11.81
CA GLU A 168 -9.90 -0.53 12.98
C GLU A 168 -9.62 -1.50 14.14
N HIS A 169 -9.46 -2.78 13.82
CA HIS A 169 -9.34 -3.86 14.81
C HIS A 169 -7.95 -4.49 14.90
N ALA A 170 -7.07 -4.26 13.91
CA ALA A 170 -5.72 -4.81 13.89
C ALA A 170 -4.68 -3.76 13.51
N GLU A 171 -3.60 -3.65 14.28
CA GLU A 171 -2.42 -2.89 13.87
C GLU A 171 -1.58 -3.75 12.91
N PRO A 172 -1.35 -3.32 11.66
CA PRO A 172 -0.52 -4.04 10.72
C PRO A 172 0.93 -3.88 11.18
N GLU A 173 1.68 -4.97 11.19
CA GLU A 173 3.11 -4.88 11.47
C GLU A 173 3.80 -4.19 10.28
N ILE A 174 4.17 -2.91 10.46
CA ILE A 174 5.01 -2.17 9.53
C ILE A 174 6.47 -2.49 9.84
N HIS A 175 7.07 -3.31 8.99
CA HIS A 175 8.47 -3.69 9.09
C HIS A 175 9.31 -2.72 8.25
N SER A 176 10.05 -1.83 8.92
CA SER A 176 11.20 -1.17 8.31
C SER A 176 12.40 -2.10 8.49
N ALA A 177 13.00 -2.56 7.38
CA ALA A 177 14.28 -3.24 7.51
C ALA A 177 15.32 -2.18 7.87
N THR A 178 15.71 -2.09 9.14
CA THR A 178 17.02 -1.54 9.46
C THR A 178 18.04 -2.47 8.84
N CYS A 179 18.68 -2.03 7.76
CA CYS A 179 19.88 -2.68 7.26
C CYS A 179 20.85 -2.80 8.45
N PRO A 180 21.29 -4.01 8.86
CA PRO A 180 22.42 -4.09 9.76
C PRO A 180 23.61 -3.42 9.07
N ALA A 181 24.35 -2.60 9.80
CA ALA A 181 25.46 -1.78 9.30
C ALA A 181 26.69 -2.60 8.85
N GLU A 182 26.50 -3.74 8.18
CA GLU A 182 27.56 -4.66 7.76
C GLU A 182 27.35 -5.18 6.33
N VAL A 183 27.20 -4.29 5.35
CA VAL A 183 27.64 -4.57 3.97
C VAL A 183 28.29 -3.32 3.38
N VAL A 184 29.36 -2.86 4.03
CA VAL A 184 30.45 -2.14 3.38
C VAL A 184 31.71 -2.93 3.68
N ARG A 185 32.09 -3.79 2.74
CA ARG A 185 33.47 -4.24 2.56
C ARG A 185 33.79 -4.15 1.09
#